data_AF-A0A7V9FK91-F1
#
_entry.id   AF-A0A7V9FK91-F1
#
_cell.length_a   1.000
_cell.length_b   1.000
_cell.length_c   1.000
_cell.angle_alpha   90.00
_cell.angle_beta   90.00
_cell.angle_gamma   90.00
#
_symmetry.space_group_name_H-M   'P 1'
#
loop_
_entity.id
_entity.type
_entity.pdbx_description
1 polymer ?
#
loop_
_entity_poly.entity_id
_entity_poly.type
_entity_poly.pdbx_seq_one_letter_code
_entity_poly.pdbx_strand_id
1 'polypeptide(L)'
;MRPLPERLPDVDRRFVTRISPDPYLRVDSNDYSLDPRLVGRRVELRISQREVLAVSLETGELAARHVRSFARHRTITALEHARALRQLRGAPPEPEVELRPLARYDALIPA
;
A
#
# COMPACT_ATOMS: atom_id res chain seq x y z
N MET A 1 41.33 -16.09 12.05
CA MET A 1 40.14 -15.25 11.71
C MET A 1 39.72 -14.49 12.98
N ARG A 2 39.18 -13.28 12.86
CA ARG A 2 38.65 -12.55 14.03
C ARG A 2 37.30 -13.16 14.46
N PRO A 3 36.98 -13.16 15.77
CA PRO A 3 35.68 -13.59 16.24
C PRO A 3 34.57 -12.67 15.71
N LEU A 4 33.39 -13.24 15.52
CA LEU A 4 32.18 -12.46 15.19
C LEU A 4 31.81 -11.55 16.37
N PRO A 5 31.17 -10.39 16.10
CA PRO A 5 30.62 -9.56 17.16
C PRO A 5 29.60 -10.33 18.00
N GLU A 6 29.58 -10.11 19.30
CA GLU A 6 28.65 -10.77 20.24
C GLU A 6 27.18 -10.45 19.93
N ARG A 7 26.92 -9.30 19.32
CA ARG A 7 25.59 -8.87 18.89
C ARG A 7 25.52 -8.83 17.37
N LEU A 8 24.42 -9.34 16.85
CA LEU A 8 24.10 -9.19 15.43
C LEU A 8 23.94 -7.70 15.10
N PRO A 9 24.46 -7.25 13.95
CA PRO A 9 24.25 -5.88 13.49
C PRO A 9 22.76 -5.64 13.23
N ASP A 10 22.30 -4.42 13.46
CA ASP A 10 20.99 -3.97 12.96
C ASP A 10 21.08 -3.82 11.44
N VAL A 11 20.28 -4.61 10.73
CA VAL A 11 20.22 -4.63 9.27
C VAL A 11 18.92 -4.02 8.74
N ASP A 12 18.05 -3.53 9.63
CA ASP A 12 16.78 -2.97 9.23
C ASP A 12 16.99 -1.59 8.59
N ARG A 13 16.36 -1.38 7.43
CA ARG A 13 16.31 -0.04 6.82
C ARG A 13 15.22 0.77 7.50
N ARG A 14 15.58 1.95 7.99
CA ARG A 14 14.64 2.89 8.62
C ARG A 14 14.67 4.24 7.95
N PHE A 15 13.49 4.78 7.68
CA PHE A 15 13.32 6.13 7.18
C PHE A 15 11.92 6.63 7.47
N VAL A 16 11.74 7.95 7.39
CA VAL A 16 10.43 8.58 7.59
C VAL A 16 9.89 9.01 6.24
N THR A 17 8.61 8.78 6.02
CA THR A 17 7.90 9.32 4.86
C THR A 17 6.52 9.83 5.27
N ARG A 18 5.85 10.52 4.35
CA ARG A 18 4.45 10.91 4.50
C ARG A 18 3.59 9.97 3.64
N ILE A 19 2.45 9.54 4.16
CA ILE A 19 1.51 8.70 3.41
C ILE A 19 0.90 9.54 2.27
N SER A 20 1.11 9.10 1.03
CA SER A 20 0.53 9.73 -0.17
C SER A 20 -0.96 9.47 -0.32
N PRO A 21 -1.70 10.28 -1.11
CA PRO A 21 -3.12 10.04 -1.41
C PRO A 21 -3.40 8.68 -2.04
N ASP A 22 -2.46 8.14 -2.80
CA ASP A 22 -2.41 6.72 -3.13
C ASP A 22 -1.56 6.01 -2.06
N PRO A 23 -2.15 5.33 -1.06
CA PRO A 23 -1.48 4.95 0.18
C PRO A 23 -0.68 3.65 -0.01
N TYR A 24 0.33 3.68 -0.88
CA TYR A 24 1.25 2.58 -1.11
C TYR A 24 2.70 3.01 -0.90
N LEU A 25 3.45 2.13 -0.23
CA LEU A 25 4.88 2.25 -0.04
C LEU A 25 5.61 1.29 -0.98
N ARG A 26 6.44 1.84 -1.87
CA ARG A 26 7.33 1.04 -2.70
C ARG A 26 8.58 0.64 -1.94
N VAL A 27 8.85 -0.66 -1.87
CA VAL A 27 10.10 -1.23 -1.37
C VAL A 27 10.54 -2.41 -2.23
N ASP A 28 11.79 -2.38 -2.69
CA ASP A 28 12.42 -3.43 -3.51
C ASP A 28 11.51 -3.89 -4.66
N SER A 29 10.98 -2.92 -5.43
CA SER A 29 10.02 -3.07 -6.54
C SER A 29 8.57 -3.45 -6.17
N ASN A 30 8.29 -3.84 -4.93
CA ASN A 30 6.93 -4.17 -4.48
C ASN A 30 6.24 -2.97 -3.83
N ASP A 31 4.93 -2.84 -4.02
CA ASP A 31 4.08 -1.89 -3.32
C ASP A 31 3.40 -2.57 -2.14
N TYR A 32 3.47 -1.96 -0.97
CA TYR A 32 2.77 -2.38 0.23
C TYR A 32 1.75 -1.31 0.61
N SER A 33 0.49 -1.71 0.75
CA SER A 33 -0.56 -0.78 1.18
C SER A 33 -0.32 -0.25 2.61
N LEU A 34 -0.69 1.01 2.83
CA LEU A 34 -0.74 1.68 4.12
C LEU A 34 -2.20 1.97 4.48
N ASP A 35 -2.49 2.21 5.76
CA ASP A 35 -3.84 2.58 6.18
C ASP A 35 -4.25 3.91 5.52
N PRO A 36 -5.27 3.92 4.65
CA PRO A 36 -5.73 5.12 3.96
C PRO A 36 -6.29 6.19 4.91
N ARG A 37 -6.66 5.85 6.15
CA ARG A 37 -7.12 6.82 7.16
C ARG A 37 -5.99 7.73 7.65
N LEU A 38 -4.75 7.31 7.46
CA LEU A 38 -3.55 8.03 7.86
C LEU A 38 -2.89 8.79 6.71
N VAL A 39 -3.55 8.94 5.56
CA VAL A 39 -3.06 9.77 4.45
C VAL A 39 -2.68 11.18 4.94
N GLY A 40 -1.52 11.67 4.50
CA GLY A 40 -0.95 12.96 4.91
C GLY A 40 -0.15 12.93 6.22
N ARG A 41 -0.26 11.86 7.02
CA ARG A 41 0.51 11.69 8.27
C ARG A 41 1.93 11.24 8.00
N ARG A 42 2.86 11.61 8.87
CA ARG A 42 4.24 11.09 8.84
C ARG A 42 4.30 9.72 9.50
N VAL A 43 4.97 8.78 8.84
CA VAL A 43 5.22 7.44 9.37
C VAL A 43 6.71 7.13 9.40
N GLU A 44 7.16 6.51 10.49
CA GLU A 44 8.44 5.82 10.52
C GLU A 44 8.26 4.43 9.89
N LEU A 45 9.16 4.10 8.98
CA LEU A 45 9.21 2.81 8.32
C LEU A 45 10.35 1.99 8.87
N ARG A 46 10.10 0.71 9.14
CA ARG A 46 11.12 -0.29 9.44
C ARG A 46 10.97 -1.45 8.47
N ILE A 47 11.97 -1.63 7.62
CA ILE A 47 12.03 -2.72 6.65
C ILE A 47 13.10 -3.69 7.09
N SER A 48 12.66 -4.87 7.50
CA SER A 48 13.51 -6.00 7.83
C SER A 48 13.47 -7.04 6.71
N GLN A 49 14.23 -8.12 6.90
CA GLN A 49 14.16 -9.30 6.03
C GLN A 49 12.82 -10.05 6.12
N ARG A 50 12.00 -9.78 7.14
CA ARG A 50 10.76 -10.54 7.44
C ARG A 50 9.50 -9.72 7.27
N GLU A 51 9.56 -8.43 7.52
CA GLU A 51 8.38 -7.57 7.49
C GLU A 51 8.69 -6.14 7.06
N VAL A 52 7.64 -5.47 6.58
CA VAL A 52 7.56 -4.02 6.38
C VAL A 52 6.59 -3.48 7.43
N LEU A 53 7.12 -2.66 8.33
CA LEU A 53 6.36 -1.99 9.38
C LEU A 53 6.27 -0.49 9.07
N ALA A 54 5.10 0.10 9.29
CA ALA A 54 4.90 1.53 9.26
C ALA A 54 4.14 1.97 10.53
N VAL A 55 4.67 2.96 11.25
CA VAL A 55 4.05 3.50 12.47
C VAL A 55 3.92 5.01 12.33
N SER A 56 2.74 5.54 12.62
CA SER A 56 2.46 6.98 12.67
C SER A 56 3.34 7.64 13.73
N LEU A 57 4.13 8.64 13.35
CA LEU A 57 4.95 9.41 14.29
C LEU A 57 4.12 10.37 15.14
N GLU A 58 2.92 10.70 14.68
CA GLU A 58 2.05 11.67 15.36
C GLU A 58 1.17 10.99 16.41
N THR A 59 0.68 9.78 16.12
CA THR A 59 -0.28 9.05 16.96
C THR A 59 0.29 7.76 17.56
N GLY A 60 1.42 7.24 17.04
CA GLY A 60 1.95 5.92 17.43
C GLY A 60 1.16 4.74 16.86
N GLU A 61 0.13 5.00 16.04
CA GLU A 61 -0.72 3.96 15.46
C GLU A 61 0.02 3.17 14.38
N LEU A 62 -0.30 1.89 14.29
CA LEU A 62 0.23 1.01 13.25
C LEU A 62 -0.42 1.35 11.91
N ALA A 63 0.34 1.98 11.02
CA ALA A 63 -0.11 2.32 9.68
C ALA A 63 -0.05 1.14 8.70
N ALA A 64 0.86 0.18 8.92
CA ALA A 64 0.91 -1.08 8.19
C ALA A 64 1.85 -2.09 8.86
N ARG A 65 1.53 -3.37 8.68
CA ARG A 65 2.47 -4.47 8.90
C ARG A 65 2.26 -5.55 7.85
N HIS A 66 3.28 -5.76 7.01
CA HIS A 66 3.24 -6.76 5.95
C HIS A 66 4.39 -7.75 6.08
N VAL A 67 4.15 -9.00 5.71
CA VAL A 67 5.24 -9.96 5.49
C VAL A 67 6.04 -9.51 4.27
N ARG A 68 7.36 -9.62 4.36
CA ARG A 68 8.28 -9.24 3.29
C ARG A 68 8.12 -10.17 2.09
N SER A 69 7.95 -9.59 0.91
CA SER A 69 8.05 -10.26 -0.39
C SER A 69 9.30 -9.80 -1.14
N PHE A 70 10.00 -10.77 -1.72
CA PHE A 70 11.17 -10.57 -2.59
C PHE A 70 10.86 -10.88 -4.06
N ALA A 71 9.59 -11.10 -4.40
CA ALA A 71 9.14 -11.11 -5.79
C ALA A 71 9.33 -9.72 -6.41
N ARG A 72 9.13 -9.61 -7.73
CA ARG A 72 9.20 -8.31 -8.43
C ARG A 72 7.82 -7.78 -8.76
N HIS A 73 7.67 -6.46 -8.68
CA HIS A 73 6.51 -5.71 -9.17
C HIS A 73 5.15 -6.21 -8.64
N ARG A 74 5.08 -6.64 -7.36
CA ARG A 74 3.81 -7.00 -6.73
C ARG A 74 3.19 -5.81 -6.02
N THR A 75 1.86 -5.77 -6.01
CA THR A 75 1.06 -4.89 -5.15
C THR A 75 0.44 -5.76 -4.06
N ILE A 76 0.81 -5.49 -2.82
CA ILE A 76 0.44 -6.26 -1.63
C ILE A 76 -0.50 -5.38 -0.81
N THR A 77 -1.78 -5.69 -0.95
CA THR A 77 -2.86 -4.92 -0.32
C THR A 77 -3.45 -5.70 0.84
N ALA A 78 -3.38 -5.13 2.04
CA ALA A 78 -4.05 -5.67 3.21
C ALA A 78 -5.57 -5.56 3.02
N LEU A 79 -6.30 -6.58 3.48
CA LEU A 79 -7.75 -6.63 3.28
C LEU A 79 -8.46 -5.48 4.00
N GLU A 80 -7.98 -5.14 5.20
CA GLU A 80 -8.39 -4.01 6.01
C GLU A 80 -8.18 -2.67 5.28
N HIS A 81 -7.04 -2.49 4.60
CA HIS A 81 -6.75 -1.28 3.83
C HIS A 81 -7.66 -1.18 2.61
N ALA A 82 -7.88 -2.30 1.89
CA ALA A 82 -8.80 -2.32 0.75
C ALA A 82 -10.23 -1.95 1.16
N ARG A 83 -10.69 -2.46 2.30
CA ARG A 83 -12.01 -2.12 2.87
C ARG A 83 -12.09 -0.64 3.28
N ALA A 84 -11.10 -0.14 4.00
CA ALA A 84 -11.05 1.26 4.42
C ALA A 84 -11.01 2.20 3.21
N LEU A 85 -10.23 1.88 2.17
CA LEU A 85 -10.14 2.67 0.95
C LEU A 85 -11.48 2.70 0.20
N ARG A 86 -12.19 1.57 0.12
CA ARG A 86 -13.55 1.52 -0.45
C ARG A 86 -14.54 2.37 0.33
N GLN A 87 -14.48 2.33 1.66
CA GLN A 87 -15.35 3.17 2.50
C GLN A 87 -15.08 4.67 2.29
N LEU A 88 -13.80 5.06 2.21
CA LEU A 88 -13.41 6.45 2.01
C LEU A 88 -13.74 6.99 0.61
N ARG A 89 -13.65 6.14 -0.43
CA ARG A 89 -14.01 6.54 -1.80
C ARG A 89 -15.53 6.65 -2.00
N GLY A 90 -16.34 6.00 -1.17
CA GLY A 90 -17.79 5.97 -1.32
C GLY A 90 -18.25 5.25 -2.59
N ALA A 91 -19.53 5.39 -2.90
CA ALA A 91 -20.05 4.98 -4.20
C ALA A 91 -19.52 5.94 -5.28
N PRO A 92 -19.11 5.44 -6.46
CA PRO A 92 -18.81 6.33 -7.58
C PRO A 92 -20.04 7.20 -7.87
N PRO A 93 -19.85 8.48 -8.21
CA PRO A 93 -20.97 9.34 -8.57
C PRO A 93 -21.71 8.74 -9.78
N GLU A 94 -23.03 8.93 -9.82
CA GLU A 94 -23.79 8.59 -11.02
C GLU A 94 -23.25 9.42 -12.19
N PRO A 95 -22.93 8.78 -13.32
CA PRO A 95 -22.43 9.52 -14.47
C PRO A 95 -23.52 10.48 -14.97
N GLU A 96 -23.23 11.78 -14.95
CA GLU A 96 -24.11 12.83 -15.50
C GLU A 96 -24.14 12.85 -17.06
N VAL A 97 -23.57 11.81 -17.68
CA VAL A 97 -23.48 11.70 -19.15
C VAL A 97 -24.53 10.74 -19.68
N GLU A 98 -25.08 11.04 -20.86
CA GLU A 98 -25.99 10.13 -21.56
C GLU A 98 -25.32 8.78 -21.81
N LEU A 99 -25.82 7.74 -21.14
CA LEU A 99 -25.38 6.37 -21.36
C LEU A 99 -25.97 5.88 -22.69
N ARG A 100 -25.10 5.68 -23.69
CA ARG A 100 -25.50 5.09 -24.97
C ARG A 100 -26.00 3.65 -24.76
N PRO A 101 -27.10 3.24 -25.41
CA PRO A 101 -27.59 1.87 -25.34
C PRO A 101 -26.53 0.87 -25.82
N LEU A 102 -26.30 -0.20 -25.04
CA LEU A 102 -25.32 -1.24 -25.36
C LEU A 102 -25.64 -1.97 -26.67
N ALA A 103 -26.92 -2.07 -27.04
CA ALA A 103 -27.39 -2.66 -28.31
C ALA A 103 -26.74 -2.03 -29.56
N ARG A 104 -26.22 -0.79 -29.45
CA ARG A 104 -25.52 -0.13 -30.53
C ARG A 104 -24.12 -0.71 -30.79
N TYR A 105 -23.48 -1.27 -29.78
CA TYR A 105 -22.19 -1.98 -29.92
C TYR A 105 -22.39 -3.40 -30.44
N ASP A 106 -23.48 -4.07 -30.02
CA ASP A 106 -23.83 -5.41 -30.51
C ASP A 106 -24.03 -5.43 -32.05
N ALA A 107 -24.49 -4.32 -32.62
CA ALA A 107 -24.61 -4.17 -34.07
C ALA A 107 -23.29 -3.95 -34.82
N LEU A 108 -22.21 -3.57 -34.11
CA LEU A 108 -20.90 -3.24 -34.71
C LEU A 108 -19.90 -4.40 -34.62
N ILE A 109 -20.11 -5.36 -33.73
CA ILE A 109 -19.29 -6.56 -33.61
C ILE A 109 -20.18 -7.76 -33.91
N PRO A 110 -20.28 -8.20 -35.18
CA PRO A 110 -20.99 -9.43 -35.51
C PRO A 110 -20.27 -10.63 -34.84
N ALA A 111 -21.06 -11.57 -34.36
CA ALA A 111 -20.62 -12.81 -33.69
C ALA A 111 -19.77 -13.71 -34.61
#